data_AF-N9TD16-F1
#
_entry.id   AF-N9TD16-F1
#
_cell.length_a   1.000
_cell.length_b   1.000
_cell.length_c   1.000
_cell.angle_alpha   90.00
_cell.angle_beta   90.00
_cell.angle_gamma   90.00
#
_symmetry.space_group_name_H-M   'P 1'
#
loop_
_entity.id
_entity.type
_entity.pdbx_description
1 polymer ?
#
loop_
_entity_poly.entity_id
_entity_poly.type
_entity_poly.pdbx_seq_one_letter_code
_entity_poly.pdbx_strand_id
1 'polypeptide(L)' 'MKFINIIGTTGCGKSTLARKLAQKRQLHYIELDDLLWLDDWQESSNEALFSKLKTAMKHATAG' A
#
# COMPACT_ATOMS: atom_id res chain seq x y z
N MET A 1 -12.71 10.60 1.58
CA MET A 1 -12.27 9.36 2.25
C MET A 1 -10.93 9.56 2.93
N LYS A 2 -10.62 8.79 3.97
CA LYS A 2 -9.36 8.89 4.73
C LYS A 2 -8.53 7.62 4.50
N PHE A 3 -7.22 7.79 4.32
CA PHE A 3 -6.25 6.69 4.18
C PHE A 3 -5.25 6.75 5.34
N ILE A 4 -4.67 5.59 5.67
CA ILE A 4 -3.68 5.45 6.74
C ILE A 4 -2.40 4.92 6.11
N ASN A 5 -1.34 5.72 6.12
CA ASN A 5 0.00 5.27 5.75
C ASN A 5 0.71 4.75 7.00
N ILE A 6 1.30 3.55 6.91
CA ILE A 6 2.06 2.93 7.99
C ILE A 6 3.53 2.95 7.61
N ILE A 7 4.33 3.76 8.31
CA ILE A 7 5.75 3.99 8.04
C ILE A 7 6.57 3.52 9.25
N GLY A 8 7.79 3.05 9.01
CA GLY A 8 8.69 2.53 10.03
C GLY A 8 9.93 1.86 9.45
N THR A 9 10.94 1.64 10.28
CA THR A 9 12.21 1.02 9.87
C THR A 9 12.05 -0.43 9.41
N THR A 10 13.00 -0.93 8.63
CA THR A 10 13.01 -2.34 8.18
C THR A 10 12.93 -3.28 9.38
N GLY A 11 12.10 -4.33 9.27
CA GLY A 11 11.91 -5.32 10.34
C GLY A 11 11.01 -4.92 11.51
N CYS A 12 10.48 -3.68 11.59
CA CYS A 12 9.64 -3.28 12.72
C CYS A 12 8.20 -3.83 12.72
N GLY A 13 7.81 -4.60 11.69
CA GLY A 13 6.51 -5.26 11.62
C GLY A 13 5.38 -4.47 10.96
N LYS A 14 5.68 -3.46 10.12
CA LYS A 14 4.68 -2.63 9.40
C LYS A 14 3.61 -3.46 8.67
N SER A 15 4.01 -4.37 7.79
CA SER A 15 3.07 -5.19 7.00
C SER A 15 2.27 -6.15 7.89
N THR A 16 2.80 -6.53 9.06
CA THR A 16 2.06 -7.32 10.05
C THR A 16 0.99 -6.46 10.75
N LEU A 17 1.34 -5.25 11.19
CA LEU A 17 0.40 -4.31 11.79
C LEU A 17 -0.70 -3.91 10.79
N ALA A 18 -0.31 -3.56 9.56
CA ALA A 18 -1.20 -3.11 8.51
C ALA A 18 -2.27 -4.16 8.16
N ARG A 19 -1.84 -5.42 7.93
CA ARG A 19 -2.78 -6.53 7.67
C ARG A 19 -3.72 -6.80 8.84
N LYS A 20 -3.22 -6.81 10.09
CA LYS A 20 -4.05 -7.00 11.29
C LYS A 20 -5.05 -5.86 11.48
N LEU A 21 -4.63 -4.61 11.25
CA LEU A 21 -5.50 -3.44 11.35
C LEU A 21 -6.59 -3.49 10.28
N ALA A 22 -6.23 -3.79 9.03
CA ALA A 22 -7.14 -3.94 7.91
C ALA A 22 -8.20 -5.01 8.21
N GLN A 23 -7.79 -6.20 8.64
CA GLN A 23 -8.71 -7.28 9.02
C GLN A 23 -9.64 -6.88 10.17
N LYS A 24 -9.10 -6.29 11.24
CA LYS A 24 -9.88 -5.92 12.44
C LYS A 24 -10.89 -4.81 12.17
N ARG A 25 -10.58 -3.90 11.24
CA ARG A 25 -11.40 -2.74 10.91
C ARG A 25 -12.16 -2.89 9.59
N GLN A 26 -12.05 -4.05 8.94
CA GLN A 26 -12.64 -4.32 7.62
C GLN A 26 -12.25 -3.25 6.59
N LEU A 27 -10.98 -2.85 6.62
CA LEU A 27 -10.41 -1.89 5.68
C LEU A 27 -9.68 -2.63 4.56
N HIS A 28 -9.59 -2.01 3.40
CA HIS A 28 -8.73 -2.49 2.32
C HIS A 28 -7.24 -2.32 2.68
N TYR A 29 -6.47 -3.36 2.40
CA TYR A 29 -5.02 -3.36 2.50
C TYR A 29 -4.39 -3.07 1.13
N ILE A 30 -3.47 -2.13 1.09
CA ILE A 30 -2.67 -1.81 -0.10
C ILE A 30 -1.20 -1.94 0.32
N GLU A 31 -0.47 -2.86 -0.30
CA GLU A 31 0.99 -3.00 -0.13
C GLU A 31 1.67 -2.02 -1.09
N LEU A 32 2.44 -1.07 -0.56
CA LEU A 32 3.04 -0.01 -1.39
C LEU A 32 4.27 -0.52 -2.15
N ASP A 33 5.00 -1.46 -1.56
CA ASP A 33 6.18 -2.08 -2.18
C ASP A 33 5.79 -2.80 -3.49
N ASP A 34 4.63 -3.47 -3.53
CA ASP A 34 4.09 -4.12 -4.74
C ASP A 34 3.80 -3.13 -5.88
N LEU A 35 3.60 -1.84 -5.55
CA LEU A 35 3.34 -0.80 -6.55
C LEU A 35 4.64 -0.11 -7.00
N LEU A 36 5.59 0.04 -6.08
CA LEU A 36 6.83 0.78 -6.27
C LEU A 36 7.83 0.01 -7.12
N TRP A 37 8.04 -1.27 -6.81
CA TRP A 37 9.10 -2.07 -7.40
C TRP A 37 8.67 -2.69 -8.73
N LEU A 38 9.59 -2.70 -9.69
CA LEU A 38 9.54 -3.46 -10.92
C LEU A 38 10.37 -4.75 -10.74
N ASP A 39 10.51 -5.52 -11.81
CA ASP A 39 11.43 -6.65 -11.86
C ASP A 39 12.85 -6.22 -11.47
N ASP A 40 13.61 -7.16 -10.92
CA ASP A 40 14.97 -6.94 -10.42
C ASP A 40 15.11 -5.82 -9.38
N TRP A 41 14.05 -5.55 -8.61
CA TRP A 41 14.03 -4.52 -7.56
C TRP A 41 14.32 -3.11 -8.08
N GLN A 42 13.96 -2.83 -9.34
CA GLN A 42 14.09 -1.49 -9.89
C GLN A 42 12.93 -0.60 -9.44
N GLU A 43 13.23 0.60 -8.94
CA GLU A 43 12.21 1.57 -8.54
C GLU A 43 11.49 2.13 -9.78
N SER A 44 10.16 2.11 -9.77
CA SER A 44 9.36 2.76 -10.82
C SER A 44 9.33 4.27 -10.66
N SER A 45 8.96 4.99 -11.73
CA SER A 45 8.82 6.45 -11.65
C SER A 45 7.69 6.86 -10.71
N ASN A 46 7.78 8.07 -10.14
CA ASN A 46 6.73 8.63 -9.29
C ASN A 46 5.37 8.67 -10.00
N GLU A 47 5.36 8.97 -11.30
CA GLU A 47 4.15 9.00 -12.12
C GLU A 47 3.51 7.61 -12.22
N ALA A 48 4.33 6.58 -12.43
CA ALA A 48 3.89 5.19 -12.48
C ALA A 48 3.34 4.73 -11.11
N LEU A 49 4.08 4.98 -10.03
CA LEU A 49 3.65 4.70 -8.66
C LEU A 49 2.31 5.37 -8.34
N PHE A 50 2.20 6.68 -8.57
CA PHE A 50 0.98 7.42 -8.26
C PHE A 50 -0.20 7.01 -9.13
N SER A 51 0.04 6.60 -10.38
CA SER A 51 -1.00 6.04 -11.24
C SER A 51 -1.55 4.73 -10.66
N LYS A 52 -0.67 3.78 -10.33
CA LYS A 52 -1.04 2.49 -9.70
C LYS A 52 -1.76 2.70 -8.37
N LEU A 53 -1.24 3.59 -7.52
CA LEU A 53 -1.81 3.89 -6.21
C LEU A 53 -3.20 4.52 -6.33
N LYS A 54 -3.41 5.49 -7.24
CA LYS A 54 -4.75 6.07 -7.49
C LYS A 54 -5.76 5.00 -7.91
N THR A 55 -5.35 4.05 -8.73
CA THR A 55 -6.20 2.93 -9.15
C THR A 55 -6.53 2.04 -7.96
N ALA A 56 -5.54 1.61 -7.18
CA ALA A 56 -5.75 0.80 -5.98
C ALA A 56 -6.67 1.50 -4.95
N MET A 57 -6.47 2.80 -4.73
CA MET A 57 -7.32 3.62 -3.88
C MET A 57 -8.76 3.64 -4.39
N LYS A 58 -9.00 3.85 -5.69
CA LYS A 58 -10.36 3.82 -6.26
C LYS A 58 -11.06 2.49 -6.03
N HIS A 59 -10.37 1.37 -6.26
CA HIS A 59 -10.92 0.03 -6.01
C HIS A 59 -11.26 -0.19 -4.53
N ALA A 60 -10.41 0.29 -3.62
CA ALA A 60 -10.64 0.22 -2.18
C ALA A 60 -11.82 1.09 -1.67
N THR A 61 -12.28 2.05 -2.48
CA THR A 61 -13.42 2.91 -2.13
C THR A 61 -14.76 2.46 -2.74
N ALA A 62 -14.72 1.50 -3.67
CA ALA A 62 -15.88 1.06 -4.45
C ALA A 62 -16.54 -0.22 -3.90
N GLY A 63 -16.05 -0.76 -2.78
CA GLY A 63 -16.64 -1.87 -2.02
C GLY A 63 -16.99 -1.45 -0.60
#